data_AF-A0A1W1X8M2-F1
#
_entry.id   AF-A0A1W1X8M2-F1
#
_cell.length_a   1.000
_cell.length_b   1.000
_cell.length_c   1.000
_cell.angle_alpha   90.00
_cell.angle_beta   90.00
_cell.angle_gamma   90.00
#
_symmetry.space_group_name_H-M   'P 1'
#
loop_
_entity.id
_entity.type
_entity.pdbx_description
1 polymer ?
#
loop_
_entity_poly.entity_id
_entity_poly.type
_entity_poly.pdbx_seq_one_letter_code
_entity_poly.pdbx_strand_id
1 'polypeptide(L)'
;MAQKSVFSKFIDEFKKHAKLYYPFVQPLKVAVDPSLPKNASFYLGISPVFGRHVILNFHHAQQPWRFGMFTIFAHISDEYNVAKSFDTFEEEYEQFLEGMYDLPNVALGKEKYWLLKELPDEKEDRLTELWCAENYENEAVVLEEAVKDVSTLLERTLFLKGGFT
;
A
#
# COMPACT_ATOMS: atom_id res chain seq x y z
N MET A 1 10.23 -17.54 20.64
CA MET A 1 9.43 -17.13 19.48
C MET A 1 10.01 -15.81 18.97
N ALA A 2 10.31 -15.68 17.68
CA ALA A 2 10.86 -14.43 17.14
C ALA A 2 9.80 -13.32 17.22
N GLN A 3 10.21 -12.11 17.62
CA GLN A 3 9.34 -10.95 17.70
C GLN A 3 8.93 -10.51 16.29
N LYS A 4 7.62 -10.31 16.05
CA LYS A 4 7.13 -9.79 14.76
C LYS A 4 7.71 -8.39 14.50
N SER A 5 8.11 -8.12 13.25
CA SER A 5 8.53 -6.79 12.83
C SER A 5 7.36 -5.80 12.91
N VAL A 6 7.65 -4.51 13.11
CA VAL A 6 6.63 -3.45 13.16
C VAL A 6 5.80 -3.39 11.87
N PHE A 7 6.42 -3.60 10.71
CA PHE A 7 5.70 -3.73 9.44
C PHE A 7 4.74 -4.93 9.42
N SER A 8 5.14 -6.08 9.96
CA SER A 8 4.24 -7.24 10.06
C SER A 8 3.05 -6.96 10.97
N LYS A 9 3.27 -6.21 12.06
CA LYS A 9 2.19 -5.77 12.96
C LYS A 9 1.25 -4.78 12.27
N PHE A 10 1.80 -3.82 11.53
CA PHE A 10 1.01 -2.90 10.69
C PHE A 10 0.10 -3.64 9.72
N ILE A 11 0.64 -4.63 9.00
CA ILE A 11 -0.14 -5.43 8.06
C ILE A 11 -1.25 -6.21 8.77
N ASP A 12 -1.01 -6.70 9.99
CA ASP A 12 -2.03 -7.36 10.81
C ASP A 12 -3.13 -6.38 11.26
N GLU A 13 -2.78 -5.15 11.65
CA GLU A 13 -3.76 -4.11 11.99
C GLU A 13 -4.56 -3.65 10.77
N PHE A 14 -3.90 -3.43 9.62
CA PHE A 14 -4.58 -3.12 8.37
C PHE A 14 -5.55 -4.24 7.97
N LYS A 15 -5.18 -5.52 8.12
CA LYS A 15 -6.10 -6.66 7.90
C LYS A 15 -7.35 -6.60 8.76
N LYS A 16 -7.20 -6.27 10.05
CA LYS A 16 -8.35 -6.14 10.97
C LYS A 16 -9.24 -4.98 10.56
N HIS A 17 -8.64 -3.83 10.26
CA HIS A 17 -9.35 -2.62 9.82
C HIS A 17 -10.10 -2.88 8.51
N ALA A 18 -9.42 -3.41 7.50
CA ALA A 18 -10.00 -3.74 6.20
C ALA A 18 -11.16 -4.74 6.33
N LYS A 19 -11.01 -5.78 7.16
CA LYS A 19 -12.13 -6.73 7.39
C LYS A 19 -13.37 -6.05 7.96
N LEU A 20 -13.22 -5.01 8.76
CA LEU A 20 -14.32 -4.30 9.41
C LEU A 20 -14.97 -3.27 8.48
N TYR A 21 -14.16 -2.50 7.74
CA TYR A 21 -14.63 -1.34 6.97
C TYR A 21 -14.66 -1.57 5.46
N TYR A 22 -13.82 -2.46 4.92
CA TYR A 22 -13.67 -2.74 3.49
C TYR A 22 -13.69 -4.26 3.22
N PRO A 23 -14.82 -4.96 3.41
CA PRO A 23 -14.89 -6.42 3.32
C PRO A 23 -14.50 -6.99 1.94
N PHE A 24 -14.50 -6.16 0.89
CA PHE A 24 -13.99 -6.51 -0.43
C PHE A 24 -12.46 -6.61 -0.50
N VAL A 25 -11.73 -5.97 0.42
CA VAL A 25 -10.26 -6.06 0.53
C VAL A 25 -9.90 -7.37 1.24
N GLN A 26 -9.47 -8.37 0.47
CA GLN A 26 -9.16 -9.69 0.99
C GLN A 26 -7.65 -9.98 0.92
N PRO A 27 -7.02 -10.53 1.97
CA PRO A 27 -5.65 -10.99 1.88
C PRO A 27 -5.49 -12.03 0.76
N LEU A 28 -4.38 -11.96 0.01
CA LEU A 28 -4.12 -12.97 -1.01
C LEU A 28 -4.03 -14.36 -0.39
N LYS A 29 -4.85 -15.29 -0.90
CA LYS A 29 -4.87 -16.69 -0.45
C LYS A 29 -3.78 -17.53 -1.10
N VAL A 30 -3.39 -17.18 -2.32
CA VAL A 30 -2.36 -17.85 -3.13
C VAL A 30 -1.41 -16.78 -3.65
N ALA A 31 -0.13 -17.13 -3.79
CA ALA A 31 0.83 -16.25 -4.47
C ALA A 31 0.42 -16.17 -5.95
N VAL A 32 0.15 -14.97 -6.43
CA VAL A 32 -0.18 -14.71 -7.84
C VAL A 32 1.10 -14.54 -8.67
N ASP A 33 2.17 -14.04 -8.05
CA ASP A 33 3.48 -13.85 -8.65
C ASP A 33 4.59 -14.07 -7.60
N PRO A 34 5.75 -14.65 -7.95
CA PRO A 34 6.86 -14.86 -7.02
C PRO A 34 7.45 -13.57 -6.41
N SER A 35 7.38 -12.45 -7.13
CA SER A 35 7.89 -11.15 -6.67
C SER A 35 6.95 -10.47 -5.67
N LEU A 36 5.70 -10.92 -5.58
CA LEU A 36 4.67 -10.28 -4.79
C LEU A 36 4.50 -10.97 -3.42
N PRO A 37 4.89 -10.33 -2.30
CA PRO A 37 4.78 -10.93 -0.98
C PRO A 37 3.30 -11.13 -0.59
N LYS A 38 2.85 -12.39 -0.59
CA LYS A 38 1.48 -12.80 -0.25
C LYS A 38 1.00 -12.22 1.10
N ASN A 39 1.88 -12.17 2.10
CA ASN A 39 1.53 -11.73 3.45
C ASN A 39 1.22 -10.24 3.54
N ALA A 40 1.73 -9.43 2.62
CA ALA A 40 1.59 -7.97 2.55
C ALA A 40 0.80 -7.52 1.29
N SER A 41 -0.01 -8.42 0.72
CA SER A 41 -0.77 -8.15 -0.49
C SER A 41 -2.23 -8.57 -0.37
N PHE A 42 -3.10 -7.82 -1.05
CA PHE A 42 -4.54 -7.90 -0.92
C PHE A 42 -5.18 -7.84 -2.30
N TYR A 43 -6.23 -8.62 -2.51
CA TYR A 43 -7.06 -8.56 -3.68
C TYR A 43 -8.36 -7.83 -3.36
N LEU A 44 -8.72 -6.85 -4.17
CA LEU A 44 -9.92 -6.04 -4.00
C LEU A 44 -11.11 -6.60 -4.76
N GLY A 45 -10.86 -7.51 -5.71
CA GLY A 45 -11.86 -7.97 -6.66
C GLY A 45 -11.63 -7.39 -8.06
N ILE A 46 -12.68 -7.50 -8.87
CA ILE A 46 -12.77 -6.86 -10.17
C ILE A 46 -13.40 -5.50 -9.94
N SER A 47 -12.77 -4.42 -10.41
CA SER A 47 -13.32 -3.07 -10.37
C SER A 47 -14.70 -3.05 -11.01
N PRO A 48 -15.76 -2.63 -10.28
CA PRO A 48 -17.10 -2.54 -10.84
C PRO A 48 -17.24 -1.54 -12.00
N VAL A 49 -16.37 -0.52 -12.04
CA VAL A 49 -16.39 0.52 -13.08
C VAL A 49 -15.63 0.08 -14.33
N PHE A 50 -14.46 -0.52 -14.16
CA PHE A 50 -13.52 -0.78 -15.26
C PHE A 50 -13.40 -2.25 -15.68
N GLY A 51 -13.97 -3.17 -14.91
CA GLY A 51 -13.93 -4.60 -15.24
C GLY A 51 -12.55 -5.25 -15.11
N ARG A 52 -11.61 -4.63 -14.37
CA ARG A 52 -10.23 -5.12 -14.20
C ARG A 52 -9.96 -5.63 -12.79
N HIS A 53 -9.11 -6.64 -12.68
CA HIS A 53 -8.60 -7.15 -11.40
C HIS A 53 -7.70 -6.11 -10.74
N VAL A 54 -7.85 -5.95 -9.42
CA VAL A 54 -7.03 -5.02 -8.64
C VAL A 54 -6.38 -5.72 -7.46
N ILE A 55 -5.04 -5.69 -7.42
CA ILE A 55 -4.23 -6.22 -6.32
C ILE A 55 -3.45 -5.07 -5.69
N LEU A 56 -3.61 -4.89 -4.39
CA LEU A 56 -2.79 -3.98 -3.58
C LEU A 56 -1.57 -4.72 -3.03
N ASN A 57 -0.41 -4.08 -3.13
CA ASN A 57 0.83 -4.56 -2.54
C ASN A 57 1.41 -3.48 -1.61
N PHE A 58 1.63 -3.85 -0.35
CA PHE A 58 2.41 -3.05 0.58
C PHE A 58 3.88 -3.43 0.42
N HIS A 59 4.62 -2.63 -0.34
CA HIS A 59 5.99 -2.91 -0.71
C HIS A 59 6.94 -2.39 0.36
N HIS A 60 7.58 -3.32 1.08
CA HIS A 60 8.60 -2.97 2.06
C HIS A 60 9.85 -2.42 1.36
N ALA A 61 10.26 -1.21 1.71
CA ALA A 61 11.42 -0.57 1.12
C ALA A 61 12.71 -1.36 1.48
N GLN A 62 13.64 -1.46 0.53
CA GLN A 62 14.93 -2.11 0.76
C GLN A 62 15.83 -1.32 1.72
N GLN A 63 15.67 0.01 1.75
CA GLN A 63 16.43 0.91 2.60
C GLN A 63 15.47 1.76 3.47
N PRO A 64 14.86 1.18 4.52
CA PRO A 64 13.86 1.88 5.32
C PRO A 64 14.33 3.19 5.96
N TRP A 65 15.63 3.31 6.18
CA TRP A 65 16.26 4.50 6.74
C TRP A 65 16.44 5.64 5.73
N ARG A 66 16.20 5.38 4.44
CA ARG A 66 16.34 6.37 3.37
C ARG A 66 14.99 6.77 2.80
N PHE A 67 14.08 5.81 2.71
CA PHE A 67 12.81 5.98 2.03
C PHE A 67 11.62 5.67 2.94
N GLY A 68 11.75 5.56 4.26
CA GLY A 68 10.65 5.03 5.09
C GLY A 68 10.42 3.52 4.87
N MET A 69 9.54 2.90 5.64
CA MET A 69 9.45 1.44 5.69
C MET A 69 8.75 0.80 4.51
N PHE A 70 7.75 1.46 3.94
CA PHE A 70 7.00 0.91 2.83
C PHE A 70 6.33 1.99 1.98
N THR A 71 6.00 1.62 0.74
CA THR A 71 5.03 2.31 -0.13
C THR A 71 3.93 1.31 -0.55
N ILE A 72 2.96 1.78 -1.34
CA ILE A 72 1.82 0.99 -1.79
C ILE A 72 1.77 0.98 -3.32
N PHE A 73 1.81 -0.21 -3.91
CA PHE A 73 1.53 -0.39 -5.33
C PHE A 73 0.11 -0.91 -5.55
N ALA A 74 -0.52 -0.43 -6.61
CA ALA A 74 -1.74 -1.00 -7.17
C ALA A 74 -1.41 -1.69 -8.50
N HIS A 75 -1.64 -3.00 -8.57
CA HIS A 75 -1.60 -3.75 -9.82
C HIS A 75 -3.03 -3.81 -10.37
N ILE A 76 -3.22 -3.21 -11.54
CA ILE A 76 -4.45 -3.28 -12.32
C ILE A 76 -4.20 -4.19 -13.50
N SER A 77 -5.00 -5.23 -13.69
CA SER A 77 -4.80 -6.22 -14.76
C SER A 77 -6.12 -6.74 -15.33
N ASP A 78 -6.10 -7.15 -16.59
CA ASP A 78 -7.24 -7.82 -17.24
C ASP A 78 -7.43 -9.27 -16.73
N GLU A 79 -6.42 -9.86 -16.07
CA GLU A 79 -6.45 -11.20 -15.50
C GLU A 79 -6.21 -11.18 -13.98
N TYR A 80 -6.56 -12.26 -13.29
CA TYR A 80 -6.22 -12.44 -11.87
C TYR A 80 -4.73 -12.72 -11.68
N ASN A 81 -3.89 -11.72 -11.96
CA ASN A 81 -2.44 -11.76 -11.86
C ASN A 81 -1.87 -10.34 -11.64
N VAL A 82 -0.55 -10.23 -11.46
CA VAL A 82 0.14 -8.94 -11.53
C VAL A 82 0.07 -8.39 -12.96
N ALA A 83 0.02 -7.06 -13.07
CA ALA A 83 0.12 -6.39 -14.35
C ALA A 83 1.43 -6.76 -15.08
N LYS A 84 1.35 -6.85 -16.40
CA LYS A 84 2.53 -7.15 -17.24
C LYS A 84 3.36 -5.89 -17.53
N SER A 85 2.74 -4.71 -17.42
CA SER A 85 3.41 -3.42 -17.60
C SER A 85 3.91 -2.85 -16.28
N PHE A 86 5.19 -2.47 -16.25
CA PHE A 86 5.87 -1.86 -15.10
C PHE A 86 6.30 -0.41 -15.38
N ASP A 87 6.32 0.01 -16.65
CA ASP A 87 6.57 1.38 -17.06
C ASP A 87 5.22 2.07 -17.24
N THR A 88 4.68 2.62 -16.16
CA THR A 88 3.32 3.17 -16.16
C THR A 88 3.28 4.63 -15.75
N PHE A 89 2.42 5.40 -16.40
CA PHE A 89 2.31 6.85 -16.20
C PHE A 89 1.01 7.24 -15.48
N GLU A 90 0.97 8.46 -14.93
CA GLU A 90 -0.20 9.01 -14.24
C GLU A 90 -1.45 9.01 -15.14
N GLU A 91 -1.30 9.35 -16.42
CA GLU A 91 -2.42 9.40 -17.37
C GLU A 91 -3.04 8.02 -17.66
N GLU A 92 -2.25 6.96 -17.53
CA GLU A 92 -2.71 5.58 -17.69
C GLU A 92 -3.46 5.11 -16.44
N TYR A 93 -2.99 5.51 -15.26
CA TYR A 93 -3.73 5.31 -14.01
C TYR A 93 -5.08 6.02 -14.05
N GLU A 94 -5.12 7.23 -14.58
CA GLU A 94 -6.35 8.02 -14.68
C GLU A 94 -7.42 7.33 -15.54
N GLN A 95 -6.99 6.60 -16.57
CA GLN A 95 -7.81 5.75 -17.43
C GLN A 95 -7.98 4.31 -16.92
N PHE A 96 -7.39 4.01 -15.75
CA PHE A 96 -7.43 2.71 -15.09
C PHE A 96 -6.88 1.57 -15.96
N LEU A 97 -5.85 1.83 -16.78
CA LEU A 97 -5.25 0.86 -17.69
C LEU A 97 -4.48 -0.24 -16.93
N GLU A 98 -4.08 -1.29 -17.65
CA GLU A 98 -3.25 -2.34 -17.06
C GLU A 98 -1.87 -1.79 -16.70
N GLY A 99 -1.44 -2.01 -15.46
CA GLY A 99 -0.18 -1.48 -14.97
C GLY A 99 0.09 -1.73 -13.49
N MET A 100 1.35 -1.60 -13.09
CA MET A 100 1.79 -1.53 -11.69
C MET A 100 2.06 -0.06 -11.31
N TYR A 101 1.15 0.54 -10.56
CA TYR A 101 1.21 1.95 -10.21
C TYR A 101 1.70 2.15 -8.77
N ASP A 102 2.73 2.98 -8.57
CA ASP A 102 3.09 3.52 -7.25
C ASP A 102 1.98 4.49 -6.84
N LEU A 103 1.07 4.03 -5.97
CA LEU A 103 -0.22 4.65 -5.78
C LEU A 103 -0.12 6.09 -5.23
N PRO A 104 0.75 6.39 -4.25
CA PRO A 104 0.99 7.78 -3.87
C PRO A 104 1.49 8.66 -5.01
N ASN A 105 2.42 8.16 -5.82
CA ASN A 105 3.01 8.95 -6.90
C ASN A 105 1.96 9.32 -7.95
N VAL A 106 1.22 8.35 -8.45
CA VAL A 106 0.20 8.61 -9.49
C VAL A 106 -1.03 9.33 -8.97
N ALA A 107 -1.34 9.25 -7.67
CA ALA A 107 -2.55 9.87 -7.14
C ALA A 107 -2.32 11.23 -6.46
N LEU A 108 -1.11 11.49 -5.98
CA LEU A 108 -0.73 12.73 -5.28
C LEU A 108 0.32 13.54 -6.05
N GLY A 109 0.83 13.02 -7.17
CA GLY A 109 1.93 13.61 -7.94
C GLY A 109 3.29 13.56 -7.25
N LYS A 110 3.45 12.68 -6.25
CA LYS A 110 4.67 12.56 -5.44
C LYS A 110 4.80 11.23 -4.73
N GLU A 111 6.04 10.77 -4.56
CA GLU A 111 6.36 9.61 -3.75
C GLU A 111 5.96 9.86 -2.29
N LYS A 112 5.33 8.87 -1.66
CA LYS A 112 5.02 8.87 -0.22
C LYS A 112 5.42 7.54 0.36
N TYR A 113 6.08 7.60 1.51
CA TYR A 113 6.44 6.39 2.24
C TYR A 113 6.09 6.53 3.71
N TRP A 114 5.75 5.42 4.35
CA TRP A 114 5.34 5.42 5.74
C TRP A 114 6.47 5.00 6.65
N LEU A 115 6.72 5.82 7.66
CA LEU A 115 7.65 5.54 8.72
C LEU A 115 6.89 5.01 9.96
N LEU A 116 7.09 3.74 10.29
CA LEU A 116 6.42 3.11 11.45
C LEU A 116 7.29 3.03 12.70
N LYS A 117 8.50 3.58 12.65
CA LYS A 117 9.40 3.73 13.80
C LYS A 117 10.30 4.93 13.58
N GLU A 118 10.69 5.60 14.64
CA GLU A 118 11.63 6.70 14.58
C GLU A 118 12.96 6.30 13.89
N LEU A 119 13.48 7.20 13.05
CA LEU A 119 14.79 7.04 12.47
C LEU A 119 15.84 7.56 13.46
N PRO A 120 17.05 6.97 13.52
CA PRO A 120 18.14 7.56 14.28
C PRO A 120 18.51 8.94 13.69
N ASP A 121 18.73 9.94 14.55
CA ASP A 121 18.97 11.37 14.24
C ASP A 121 19.95 11.66 13.08
N GLU A 122 20.90 10.76 12.82
CA GLU A 122 21.93 10.95 11.77
C GLU A 122 21.44 10.71 10.32
N LYS A 123 20.13 10.46 10.11
CA LYS A 123 19.60 9.98 8.81
C LYS A 123 18.45 10.82 8.21
N GLU A 124 18.11 11.95 8.80
CA GLU A 124 16.96 12.79 8.38
C GLU A 124 17.14 13.48 7.00
N ASP A 125 18.36 13.57 6.48
CA ASP A 125 18.71 14.53 5.42
C ASP A 125 18.42 14.07 3.97
N ARG A 126 17.37 13.29 3.71
CA ARG A 126 17.09 12.77 2.33
C ARG A 126 15.63 12.91 1.88
N LEU A 127 15.40 13.92 1.05
CA LEU A 127 14.49 14.09 -0.11
C LEU A 127 13.32 13.10 -0.36
N THR A 128 12.61 12.63 0.65
CA THR A 128 11.39 11.83 0.46
C THR A 128 10.29 12.36 1.36
N GLU A 129 9.07 12.49 0.86
CA GLU A 129 7.93 12.86 1.69
C GLU A 129 7.51 11.67 2.54
N LEU A 130 8.15 11.57 3.70
CA LEU A 130 7.84 10.58 4.71
C LEU A 130 6.55 10.98 5.43
N TRP A 131 5.59 10.06 5.46
CA TRP A 131 4.58 10.08 6.50
C TRP A 131 5.22 9.65 7.81
N CYS A 132 5.04 10.48 8.84
CA CYS A 132 5.48 10.21 10.21
C CYS A 132 4.27 10.24 11.14
N ALA A 133 4.28 9.37 12.15
CA ALA A 133 3.33 9.47 13.25
C ALA A 133 3.58 10.75 14.08
N GLU A 134 2.55 11.19 14.80
CA GLU A 134 2.68 12.33 15.72
C GLU A 134 3.69 12.04 16.85
N ASN A 135 3.79 10.76 17.24
CA ASN A 135 4.59 10.28 18.36
C ASN A 135 4.98 8.81 18.15
N TYR A 136 6.24 8.43 18.40
CA TYR A 136 6.73 7.04 18.32
C TYR A 136 6.84 6.31 19.67
N GLU A 137 6.54 6.94 20.80
CA GLU A 137 6.58 6.34 22.15
C GLU A 137 5.60 5.17 22.31
N ASN A 138 4.50 5.17 21.56
CA ASN A 138 3.48 4.12 21.59
C ASN A 138 3.26 3.49 20.21
N GLU A 139 3.85 2.31 20.01
CA GLU A 139 3.75 1.54 18.76
C GLU A 139 2.29 1.33 18.32
N ALA A 140 1.35 1.08 19.24
CA ALA A 140 -0.04 0.84 18.87
C ALA A 140 -0.69 2.08 18.23
N VAL A 141 -0.36 3.27 18.74
CA VAL A 141 -0.85 4.55 18.20
C VAL A 141 -0.24 4.81 16.83
N VAL A 142 1.07 4.59 16.66
CA VAL A 142 1.75 4.69 15.36
C VAL A 142 1.07 3.79 14.31
N LEU A 143 0.75 2.55 14.69
CA LEU A 143 0.08 1.60 13.80
C LEU A 143 -1.34 2.04 13.44
N GLU A 144 -2.10 2.56 14.41
CA GLU A 144 -3.46 3.07 14.18
C GLU A 144 -3.48 4.28 13.24
N GLU A 145 -2.61 5.26 13.48
CA GLU A 145 -2.47 6.45 12.64
C GLU A 145 -2.07 6.08 11.21
N ALA A 146 -1.09 5.16 11.06
CA ALA A 146 -0.65 4.69 9.75
C ALA A 146 -1.78 3.98 9.01
N VAL A 147 -2.55 3.11 9.69
CA VAL A 147 -3.70 2.42 9.08
C VAL A 147 -4.77 3.42 8.64
N LYS A 148 -5.03 4.46 9.43
CA LYS A 148 -5.99 5.51 9.09
C LYS A 148 -5.55 6.31 7.87
N ASP A 149 -4.29 6.73 7.81
CA ASP A 149 -3.75 7.49 6.67
C ASP A 149 -3.75 6.64 5.39
N VAL A 150 -3.28 5.38 5.47
CA VAL A 150 -3.33 4.43 4.34
C VAL A 150 -4.76 4.22 3.86
N SER A 151 -5.69 3.98 4.77
CA SER A 151 -7.09 3.73 4.40
C SER A 151 -7.71 4.96 3.73
N THR A 152 -7.42 6.16 4.24
CA THR A 152 -7.87 7.42 3.63
C THR A 152 -7.30 7.61 2.23
N LEU A 153 -6.02 7.27 2.02
CA LEU A 153 -5.41 7.30 0.69
C LEU A 153 -6.15 6.33 -0.25
N LEU A 154 -6.25 5.05 0.15
CA LEU A 154 -6.87 4.01 -0.67
C LEU A 154 -8.32 4.35 -1.03
N GLU A 155 -9.12 4.84 -0.08
CA GLU A 155 -10.49 5.27 -0.32
C GLU A 155 -10.55 6.34 -1.42
N ARG A 156 -9.77 7.40 -1.25
CA ARG A 156 -9.81 8.58 -2.13
C ARG A 156 -9.28 8.31 -3.52
N THR A 157 -8.27 7.47 -3.64
CA THR A 157 -7.51 7.35 -4.88
C THR A 157 -7.86 6.10 -5.66
N LEU A 158 -8.17 4.99 -4.99
CA LEU A 158 -8.38 3.69 -5.63
C LEU A 158 -9.79 3.16 -5.45
N PHE A 159 -10.35 3.17 -4.24
CA PHE A 159 -11.65 2.53 -3.99
C PHE A 159 -12.77 3.28 -4.70
N LEU A 160 -12.84 4.61 -4.51
CA LEU A 160 -13.82 5.45 -5.19
C LEU A 160 -13.63 5.41 -6.71
N LYS A 161 -12.39 5.50 -7.20
CA LYS A 161 -12.08 5.46 -8.63
C LYS A 161 -12.51 4.13 -9.26
N GLY A 162 -12.13 3.02 -8.64
CA GLY A 162 -12.47 1.66 -9.08
C GLY A 162 -13.93 1.27 -8.84
N GLY A 163 -14.69 2.05 -8.08
CA GLY A 163 -16.09 1.80 -7.74
C GLY A 163 -16.31 0.68 -6.72
N PHE A 164 -15.35 0.47 -5.82
CA PHE A 164 -15.48 -0.52 -4.74
C PHE A 164 -16.33 0.05 -3.59
N THR A 165 -17.23 -0.78 -3.04
CA THR A 165 -18.17 -0.43 -1.96
C THR A 165 -18.22 -1.53 -0.90
#